data_AF-A0A971E1V5-F1
#
_entry.id   AF-A0A971E1V5-F1
#
_cell.length_a   1.000
_cell.length_b   1.000
_cell.length_c   1.000
_cell.angle_alpha   90.00
_cell.angle_beta   90.00
_cell.angle_gamma   90.00
#
_symmetry.space_group_name_H-M   'P 1'
#
loop_
_entity.id
_entity.type
_entity.pdbx_description
1 polymer ?
#
loop_
_entity_poly.entity_id
_entity_poly.type
_entity_poly.pdbx_seq_one_letter_code
_entity_poly.pdbx_strand_id
1 'polypeptide(L)'
;MKHRNLSKQLIIWIMPLVCSLLIHACSVISCKLNRDDKIWLLERKDSIHFLKNNSDTITVAVNTGFGKSEYEWVYGFPSGDNDEYGYSEIKIPLSDTIHFFRYLIKSCFEIIRIESYSQYNDKTLDVFRYYANKDSSTNFKYISPEMEYENCFYYSNPEDSIIKEFIFVKKHGIIKFITYQNDLFELLQTE
;
A
#
# COMPACT_ATOMS: atom_id res chain seq x y z
N MET A 1 16.65 -39.21 -51.01
CA MET A 1 15.82 -39.04 -49.80
C MET A 1 16.60 -38.27 -48.73
N LYS A 2 16.54 -36.93 -48.69
CA LYS A 2 17.24 -36.14 -47.65
C LYS A 2 16.53 -34.84 -47.21
N HIS A 3 15.30 -34.61 -47.67
CA HIS A 3 14.54 -33.38 -47.37
C HIS A 3 13.48 -33.52 -46.28
N ARG A 4 13.16 -34.74 -45.81
CA ARG A 4 12.07 -34.98 -44.85
C ARG A 4 12.43 -34.74 -43.38
N ASN A 5 13.72 -34.53 -43.06
CA ASN A 5 14.20 -34.33 -41.69
C ASN A 5 14.44 -32.86 -41.31
N LEU A 6 14.62 -31.95 -42.29
CA LEU A 6 14.82 -30.53 -41.98
C LEU A 6 13.54 -29.86 -41.46
N SER A 7 12.37 -30.22 -41.99
CA SER A 7 11.10 -29.61 -41.56
C SER A 7 10.72 -29.96 -40.12
N LYS A 8 11.03 -31.17 -39.66
CA LYS A 8 10.79 -31.59 -38.27
C LYS A 8 11.74 -30.91 -37.30
N GLN A 9 13.02 -30.74 -37.66
CA GLN A 9 13.96 -29.99 -36.83
C GLN A 9 13.59 -28.51 -36.75
N LEU A 10 13.19 -27.87 -37.86
CA LEU A 10 12.78 -26.46 -37.85
C LEU A 10 11.60 -26.19 -36.89
N ILE A 11 10.59 -27.08 -36.88
CA ILE A 11 9.41 -26.95 -36.01
C ILE A 11 9.79 -27.07 -34.53
N ILE A 12 10.73 -27.96 -34.20
CA ILE A 12 11.23 -28.18 -32.83
C ILE A 12 11.98 -26.94 -32.31
N TRP A 13 12.63 -26.16 -33.17
CA TRP A 13 13.31 -24.92 -32.78
C TRP A 13 12.40 -23.69 -32.75
N ILE A 14 11.36 -23.65 -33.60
CA ILE A 14 10.42 -22.51 -33.67
C ILE A 14 9.42 -22.54 -32.51
N MET A 15 8.95 -23.71 -32.08
CA MET A 15 7.96 -23.80 -30.98
C MET A 15 8.45 -23.24 -29.63
N PRO A 16 9.67 -23.54 -29.14
CA PRO A 16 10.20 -22.95 -27.91
C PRO A 16 10.37 -21.43 -28.03
N LEU A 17 10.75 -20.93 -29.21
CA LEU A 17 10.93 -19.50 -29.48
C LEU A 17 9.59 -18.75 -29.46
N VAL A 18 8.56 -19.32 -30.11
CA VAL A 18 7.21 -18.76 -30.11
C VAL A 18 6.56 -18.87 -28.73
N CYS A 19 6.76 -19.98 -28.01
CA CYS A 19 6.31 -20.10 -26.61
C CYS A 19 7.02 -19.11 -25.68
N SER A 20 8.33 -18.90 -25.81
CA SER A 20 9.05 -17.90 -25.00
C SER A 20 8.63 -16.47 -25.35
N LEU A 21 8.37 -16.16 -26.63
CA LEU A 21 7.78 -14.88 -27.06
C LEU A 21 6.34 -14.69 -26.54
N LEU A 22 5.51 -15.74 -26.54
CA LEU A 22 4.14 -15.69 -26.00
C LEU A 22 4.12 -15.57 -24.46
N ILE A 23 5.07 -16.20 -23.77
CA ILE A 23 5.23 -16.06 -22.31
C ILE A 23 5.66 -14.62 -21.96
N HIS A 24 6.53 -13.99 -22.77
CA HIS A 24 6.88 -12.57 -22.60
C HIS A 24 5.75 -11.61 -22.99
N ALA A 25 4.89 -11.98 -23.95
CA ALA A 25 3.72 -11.19 -24.32
C ALA A 25 2.58 -11.27 -23.29
N CYS A 26 2.52 -12.35 -22.51
CA CYS A 26 1.56 -12.53 -21.41
C CYS A 26 1.99 -11.88 -20.08
N SER A 27 3.22 -11.35 -19.95
CA SER A 27 3.72 -10.86 -18.66
C SER A 27 3.49 -9.37 -18.39
N VAL A 28 2.81 -8.63 -19.27
CA VAL A 28 2.40 -7.25 -18.99
C VAL A 28 0.91 -7.25 -18.70
N ILE A 29 0.53 -7.74 -17.51
CA ILE A 29 -0.79 -7.46 -16.97
C ILE A 29 -0.82 -5.93 -16.77
N SER A 30 -1.44 -5.21 -17.71
CA SER A 30 -1.73 -3.80 -17.55
C SER A 30 -2.55 -3.67 -16.28
N CYS A 31 -1.93 -3.13 -15.23
CA CYS A 31 -2.67 -2.79 -14.04
C CYS A 31 -3.66 -1.69 -14.44
N LYS A 32 -4.94 -1.94 -14.21
CA LYS A 32 -5.99 -0.95 -14.43
C LYS A 32 -6.77 -0.84 -13.14
N LEU A 33 -6.80 0.37 -12.58
CA LEU A 33 -7.50 0.61 -11.32
C LEU A 33 -8.99 0.34 -11.48
N ASN A 34 -9.51 -0.54 -10.63
CA ASN A 34 -10.94 -0.70 -10.44
C ASN A 34 -11.44 0.17 -9.28
N ARG A 35 -12.75 0.12 -9.02
CA ARG A 35 -13.38 0.90 -7.95
C ARG A 35 -12.84 0.51 -6.56
N ASP A 36 -12.57 -0.77 -6.33
CA ASP A 36 -12.07 -1.25 -5.05
C ASP A 36 -10.62 -0.83 -4.82
N ASP A 37 -9.81 -0.69 -5.89
CA ASP A 37 -8.48 -0.09 -5.83
C ASP A 37 -8.54 1.35 -5.38
N LYS A 38 -9.43 2.16 -5.99
CA LYS A 38 -9.60 3.57 -5.62
C LYS A 38 -10.07 3.75 -4.17
N ILE A 39 -10.95 2.87 -3.69
CA ILE A 39 -11.37 2.84 -2.28
C ILE A 39 -10.20 2.44 -1.38
N TRP A 40 -9.44 1.41 -1.75
CA TRP A 40 -8.25 0.96 -1.01
C TRP A 40 -7.19 2.06 -0.91
N LEU A 41 -7.04 2.87 -1.96
CA LEU A 41 -6.15 4.03 -1.99
C LEU A 41 -6.68 5.23 -1.20
N LEU A 42 -7.91 5.18 -0.67
CA LEU A 42 -8.56 6.31 0.00
C LEU A 42 -8.64 7.56 -0.91
N GLU A 43 -8.80 7.37 -2.24
CA GLU A 43 -8.81 8.44 -3.26
C GLU A 43 -9.73 9.61 -2.91
N ARG A 44 -10.86 9.33 -2.26
CA ARG A 44 -11.90 10.33 -1.95
C ARG A 44 -11.68 11.06 -0.62
N LYS A 45 -10.59 10.78 0.09
CA LYS A 45 -10.26 11.43 1.34
C LYS A 45 -9.13 12.41 1.07
N ASP A 46 -9.35 13.69 1.35
CA ASP A 46 -8.27 14.70 1.30
C ASP A 46 -7.46 14.69 2.60
N SER A 47 -8.11 14.35 3.71
CA SER A 47 -7.50 14.25 5.03
C SER A 47 -8.15 13.18 5.90
N ILE A 48 -7.43 12.78 6.94
CA ILE A 48 -7.88 11.87 7.98
C ILE A 48 -7.65 12.55 9.32
N HIS A 49 -8.65 12.46 10.20
CA HIS A 49 -8.63 13.10 11.51
C HIS A 49 -8.48 12.02 12.58
N PHE A 50 -7.51 12.17 13.47
CA PHE A 50 -7.28 11.27 14.59
C PHE A 50 -7.50 12.01 15.90
N LEU A 51 -8.11 11.35 16.87
CA LEU A 51 -8.10 11.76 18.26
C LEU A 51 -6.89 11.12 18.93
N LYS A 52 -5.94 11.94 19.36
CA LYS A 52 -4.79 11.54 20.14
C LYS A 52 -5.13 11.64 21.62
N ASN A 53 -4.87 10.57 22.37
CA ASN A 53 -5.07 10.49 23.82
C ASN A 53 -6.42 11.06 24.28
N ASN A 54 -7.49 10.77 23.51
CA ASN A 54 -8.87 11.18 23.77
C ASN A 54 -9.11 12.71 23.87
N SER A 55 -8.20 13.55 23.39
CA SER A 55 -8.28 15.01 23.61
C SER A 55 -7.82 15.82 22.41
N ASP A 56 -6.66 15.52 21.85
CA ASP A 56 -6.06 16.33 20.78
C ASP A 56 -6.49 15.81 19.41
N THR A 57 -7.02 16.69 18.56
CA THR A 57 -7.32 16.30 17.17
C THR A 57 -6.12 16.56 16.27
N ILE A 58 -5.69 15.53 15.55
CA ILE A 58 -4.61 15.59 14.57
C ILE A 58 -5.21 15.36 13.19
N THR A 59 -5.01 16.33 12.30
CA THR A 59 -5.43 16.23 10.90
C THR A 59 -4.22 15.88 10.04
N VAL A 60 -4.34 14.83 9.24
CA VAL A 60 -3.26 14.33 8.40
C VAL A 60 -3.75 14.32 6.95
N ALA A 61 -2.98 14.91 6.05
CA ALA A 61 -3.30 14.88 4.63
C ALA A 61 -3.16 13.46 4.06
N VAL A 62 -4.02 13.14 3.10
CA VAL A 62 -3.94 11.93 2.30
C VAL A 62 -3.41 12.31 0.93
N ASN A 63 -2.15 11.96 0.66
CA ASN A 63 -1.53 12.28 -0.62
C ASN A 63 -1.76 11.12 -1.59
N THR A 64 -2.66 11.31 -2.56
CA THR A 64 -2.93 10.32 -3.60
C THR A 64 -2.31 10.74 -4.94
N GLY A 65 -1.87 9.77 -5.74
CA GLY A 65 -1.37 10.04 -7.07
C GLY A 65 -1.60 8.88 -8.03
N PHE A 66 -1.79 9.21 -9.31
CA PHE A 66 -2.17 8.29 -10.38
C PHE A 66 -1.24 8.43 -11.60
N GLY A 67 -1.04 7.36 -12.36
CA GLY A 67 -0.22 7.38 -13.57
C GLY A 67 -0.07 6.02 -14.26
N LYS A 68 0.81 5.95 -15.26
CA LYS A 68 1.18 4.70 -15.95
C LYS A 68 2.39 4.03 -15.29
N SER A 69 2.37 2.69 -15.20
CA SER A 69 3.43 1.71 -14.85
C SER A 69 4.63 2.18 -14.00
N GLU A 70 5.00 1.40 -12.97
CA GLU A 70 6.25 1.60 -12.19
C GLU A 70 7.56 1.56 -13.01
N TYR A 71 7.49 1.09 -14.26
CA TYR A 71 8.63 0.96 -15.16
C TYR A 71 8.76 2.10 -16.19
N GLU A 72 7.82 3.05 -16.23
CA GLU A 72 7.91 4.30 -17.01
C GLU A 72 8.29 5.52 -16.13
N TRP A 73 8.97 5.28 -15.00
CA TRP A 73 9.42 6.33 -14.06
C TRP A 73 10.72 6.96 -14.55
N VAL A 74 10.63 7.73 -15.63
CA VAL A 74 11.70 8.60 -16.08
C VAL A 74 11.47 9.98 -15.43
N TYR A 75 12.28 10.31 -14.41
CA TYR A 75 12.36 11.62 -13.72
C TYR A 75 11.20 12.05 -12.80
N GLY A 76 10.56 11.14 -12.06
CA GLY A 76 9.89 11.51 -10.80
C GLY A 76 8.67 12.44 -10.89
N PHE A 77 8.05 12.60 -12.06
CA PHE A 77 6.77 13.29 -12.22
C PHE A 77 5.77 12.41 -12.98
N PRO A 78 4.50 12.33 -12.54
CA PRO A 78 3.46 11.60 -13.26
C PRO A 78 3.19 12.28 -14.61
N SER A 79 3.41 11.56 -15.70
CA SER A 79 3.05 12.01 -17.04
C SER A 79 1.95 11.12 -17.61
N GLY A 80 0.69 11.57 -17.48
CA GLY A 80 -0.41 11.03 -18.28
C GLY A 80 -1.75 10.99 -17.56
N ASP A 81 -2.81 11.31 -18.30
CA ASP A 81 -4.21 11.31 -17.89
C ASP A 81 -4.84 9.90 -17.78
N ASN A 82 -4.02 8.84 -17.62
CA ASN A 82 -4.48 7.46 -17.60
C ASN A 82 -4.18 6.78 -16.24
N ASP A 83 -5.24 6.54 -15.47
CA ASP A 83 -5.26 5.88 -14.14
C ASP A 83 -4.96 4.36 -14.21
N GLU A 84 -3.77 3.96 -14.67
CA GLU A 84 -3.37 2.54 -14.71
C GLU A 84 -2.81 2.09 -13.34
N TYR A 85 -2.07 2.95 -12.66
CA TYR A 85 -1.50 2.74 -11.33
C TYR A 85 -1.94 3.85 -10.36
N GLY A 86 -2.03 3.53 -9.07
CA GLY A 86 -2.32 4.50 -8.02
C GLY A 86 -1.57 4.22 -6.73
N TYR A 87 -1.23 5.28 -6.02
CA TYR A 87 -0.66 5.21 -4.68
C TYR A 87 -1.36 6.18 -3.73
N SER A 88 -1.31 5.89 -2.44
CA SER A 88 -1.60 6.86 -1.40
C SER A 88 -0.59 6.80 -0.27
N GLU A 89 -0.22 7.97 0.23
CA GLU A 89 0.72 8.15 1.34
C GLU A 89 0.06 8.99 2.42
N ILE A 90 0.05 8.45 3.64
CA ILE A 90 -0.37 9.13 4.84
C ILE A 90 0.80 9.10 5.82
N LYS A 91 1.20 10.26 6.33
CA LYS A 91 2.34 10.44 7.23
C LYS A 91 1.90 11.17 8.50
N ILE A 92 1.84 10.44 9.61
CA ILE A 92 1.39 10.93 10.92
C ILE A 92 2.61 11.28 11.76
N PRO A 93 2.80 12.54 12.18
CA PRO A 93 3.84 12.90 13.14
C PRO A 93 3.49 12.35 14.52
N LEU A 94 4.48 11.79 15.21
CA LEU A 94 4.35 11.36 16.61
C LEU A 94 4.77 12.49 17.56
N SER A 95 4.71 12.23 18.87
CA SER A 95 4.88 13.24 19.93
C SER A 95 6.18 14.04 19.86
N ASP A 96 7.26 13.43 19.40
CA ASP A 96 8.49 14.12 19.01
C ASP A 96 8.53 14.20 17.48
N THR A 97 8.59 15.41 16.93
CA THR A 97 8.45 15.71 15.49
C THR A 97 9.46 15.01 14.56
N ILE A 98 10.37 14.23 15.13
CA ILE A 98 11.34 13.39 14.44
C ILE A 98 10.77 12.02 14.10
N HIS A 99 9.80 11.48 14.85
CA HIS A 99 9.23 10.16 14.57
C HIS A 99 7.93 10.27 13.79
N PHE A 100 7.78 9.36 12.83
CA PHE A 100 6.64 9.31 11.93
C PHE A 100 6.08 7.91 11.85
N PHE A 101 4.76 7.83 11.86
CA PHE A 101 4.03 6.65 11.44
C PHE A 101 3.48 6.89 10.04
N ARG A 102 3.87 6.04 9.10
CA ARG A 102 3.51 6.15 7.68
C ARG A 102 2.80 4.90 7.23
N TYR A 103 1.80 5.05 6.38
CA TYR A 103 1.34 3.94 5.56
C TYR A 103 1.25 4.37 4.10
N LEU A 104 1.83 3.52 3.26
CA LEU A 104 1.95 3.66 1.82
C LEU A 104 1.15 2.53 1.17
N ILE A 105 0.13 2.90 0.41
CA ILE A 105 -0.74 1.97 -0.27
C ILE A 105 -0.41 2.01 -1.77
N LYS A 106 -0.26 0.84 -2.39
CA LYS A 106 -0.05 0.72 -3.84
C LYS A 106 -1.06 -0.29 -4.40
N SER A 107 -1.92 0.13 -5.32
CA SER A 107 -3.02 -0.70 -5.82
C SER A 107 -2.55 -1.89 -6.66
N CYS A 108 -1.52 -1.72 -7.49
CA CYS A 108 -1.04 -2.77 -8.42
C CYS A 108 -0.05 -3.76 -7.82
N PHE A 109 0.52 -3.43 -6.65
CA PHE A 109 1.33 -4.37 -5.89
C PHE A 109 0.49 -5.22 -4.96
N GLU A 110 -0.80 -4.90 -4.85
CA GLU A 110 -1.73 -5.48 -3.89
C GLU A 110 -1.16 -5.49 -2.47
N ILE A 111 -0.22 -4.59 -2.15
CA ILE A 111 0.48 -4.57 -0.88
C ILE A 111 0.29 -3.20 -0.25
N ILE A 112 -0.06 -3.19 1.04
CA ILE A 112 0.14 -2.04 1.90
C ILE A 112 1.48 -2.17 2.61
N ARG A 113 2.23 -1.07 2.64
CA ARG A 113 3.46 -0.93 3.40
C ARG A 113 3.21 0.05 4.54
N ILE A 114 3.26 -0.44 5.76
CA ILE A 114 3.11 0.34 6.98
C ILE A 114 4.49 0.46 7.61
N GLU A 115 4.88 1.66 8.03
CA GLU A 115 6.22 1.94 8.54
C GLU A 115 6.17 2.89 9.73
N SER A 116 7.13 2.71 10.62
CA SER A 116 7.54 3.76 11.54
C SER A 116 9.00 4.08 11.32
N TYR A 117 9.36 5.35 11.35
CA TYR A 117 10.74 5.78 11.16
C TYR A 117 11.01 7.09 11.89
N SER A 118 12.28 7.35 12.17
CA SER A 118 12.76 8.68 12.58
C SER A 118 13.35 9.43 11.38
N GLN A 119 13.17 10.75 11.34
CA GLN A 119 13.75 11.64 10.35
C GLN A 119 14.59 12.70 11.05
N TYR A 120 15.89 12.73 10.76
CA TYR A 120 16.84 13.70 11.31
C TYR A 120 17.73 14.25 10.19
N ASN A 121 17.73 15.58 10.00
CA ASN A 121 18.47 16.25 8.91
C ASN A 121 18.26 15.58 7.54
N ASP A 122 16.99 15.37 7.16
CA ASP A 122 16.56 14.68 5.93
C ASP A 122 16.99 13.22 5.77
N LYS A 123 17.60 12.61 6.79
CA LYS A 123 17.94 11.19 6.80
C LYS A 123 16.85 10.40 7.50
N THR A 124 16.43 9.32 6.86
CA THR A 124 15.54 8.32 7.46
C THR A 124 16.36 7.35 8.29
N LEU A 125 16.00 7.18 9.55
CA LEU A 125 16.61 6.29 10.53
C LEU A 125 15.55 5.33 11.10
N ASP A 126 15.99 4.19 11.62
CA ASP A 126 15.20 3.18 12.35
C ASP A 126 13.83 2.87 11.73
N VAL A 127 13.84 2.13 10.61
CA VAL A 127 12.63 1.86 9.82
C VAL A 127 12.06 0.48 10.16
N PHE A 128 10.94 0.48 10.87
CA PHE A 128 10.05 -0.68 10.90
C PHE A 128 9.24 -0.75 9.60
N ARG A 129 9.02 -1.96 9.09
CA ARG A 129 8.18 -2.19 7.91
C ARG A 129 7.28 -3.40 8.13
N TYR A 130 5.99 -3.18 7.94
CA TYR A 130 4.99 -4.21 7.84
C TYR A 130 4.40 -4.20 6.44
N TYR A 131 4.25 -5.39 5.88
CA TYR A 131 3.61 -5.60 4.58
C TYR A 131 2.39 -6.48 4.77
N ALA A 132 1.26 -6.06 4.21
CA ALA A 132 0.07 -6.90 4.11
C ALA A 132 -0.46 -6.87 2.69
N ASN A 133 -0.99 -8.01 2.23
CA ASN A 133 -1.67 -8.08 0.95
C ASN A 133 -3.08 -7.51 1.08
N LYS A 134 -3.54 -6.79 0.06
CA LYS A 134 -4.86 -6.19 -0.11
C LYS A 134 -5.98 -7.21 0.13
N ASP A 135 -5.72 -8.47 -0.18
CA ASP A 135 -6.70 -9.57 -0.06
C ASP A 135 -6.49 -10.46 1.18
N SER A 136 -5.44 -10.21 1.97
CA SER A 136 -5.14 -11.01 3.18
C SER A 136 -5.94 -10.59 4.42
N SER A 137 -7.02 -9.83 4.26
CA SER A 137 -7.80 -9.29 5.38
C SER A 137 -8.50 -10.38 6.16
N THR A 138 -8.57 -10.22 7.48
CA THR A 138 -9.33 -11.13 8.34
C THR A 138 -10.78 -10.68 8.46
N ASN A 139 -11.73 -11.62 8.51
CA ASN A 139 -13.14 -11.36 8.82
C ASN A 139 -13.33 -11.08 10.33
N PHE A 140 -12.57 -10.11 10.85
CA PHE A 140 -12.63 -9.64 12.22
C PHE A 140 -13.34 -8.29 12.29
N LYS A 141 -14.12 -8.09 13.35
CA LYS A 141 -14.88 -6.87 13.66
C LYS A 141 -14.14 -6.08 14.74
N TYR A 142 -13.94 -4.79 14.52
CA TYR A 142 -13.39 -3.88 15.52
C TYR A 142 -14.33 -2.70 15.74
N ILE A 143 -14.58 -2.35 17.00
CA ILE A 143 -15.48 -1.27 17.39
C ILE A 143 -14.62 -0.16 18.01
N SER A 144 -14.70 1.04 17.44
CA SER A 144 -14.03 2.25 17.94
C SER A 144 -14.98 3.44 17.80
N PRO A 145 -14.93 4.35 18.77
CA PRO A 145 -16.05 4.82 19.57
C PRO A 145 -17.29 5.11 18.72
N GLU A 146 -18.21 4.13 18.61
CA GLU A 146 -19.51 4.19 17.91
C GLU A 146 -19.55 3.73 16.44
N MET A 147 -18.42 3.38 15.82
CA MET A 147 -18.38 2.74 14.50
C MET A 147 -17.84 1.31 14.57
N GLU A 148 -18.55 0.39 13.93
CA GLU A 148 -18.10 -0.99 13.73
C GLU A 148 -17.42 -1.12 12.37
N TYR A 149 -16.20 -1.64 12.37
CA TYR A 149 -15.41 -1.90 11.17
C TYR A 149 -15.24 -3.40 10.93
N GLU A 150 -15.29 -3.80 9.66
CA GLU A 150 -15.06 -5.18 9.20
C GLU A 150 -13.87 -5.24 8.23
N ASN A 151 -13.36 -6.44 7.97
CA ASN A 151 -12.21 -6.69 7.08
C ASN A 151 -10.94 -6.01 7.58
N CYS A 152 -10.60 -6.30 8.83
CA CYS A 152 -9.51 -5.65 9.54
C CYS A 152 -8.21 -6.46 9.44
N PHE A 153 -7.09 -5.76 9.58
CA PHE A 153 -5.80 -6.30 9.93
C PHE A 153 -5.42 -5.80 11.32
N TYR A 154 -4.96 -6.72 12.16
CA TYR A 154 -4.44 -6.42 13.48
C TYR A 154 -2.95 -6.72 13.51
N TYR A 155 -2.17 -5.76 13.98
CA TYR A 155 -0.76 -5.92 14.25
C TYR A 155 -0.48 -5.61 15.72
N SER A 156 0.37 -6.43 16.33
CA SER A 156 0.91 -6.23 17.67
C SER A 156 2.29 -6.85 17.73
N ASN A 157 3.32 -6.06 18.00
CA ASN A 157 4.68 -6.56 18.19
C ASN A 157 5.29 -5.89 19.42
N PRO A 158 5.74 -6.66 20.44
CA PRO A 158 6.37 -6.15 21.65
C PRO A 158 7.89 -5.91 21.54
N GLU A 159 8.55 -6.31 20.44
CA GLU A 159 10.02 -6.40 20.38
C GLU A 159 10.69 -5.51 19.32
N ASP A 160 9.94 -4.76 18.51
CA ASP A 160 10.53 -3.84 17.55
C ASP A 160 9.56 -2.69 17.19
N SER A 161 10.12 -1.52 16.89
CA SER A 161 9.46 -0.28 16.44
C SER A 161 8.82 0.63 17.50
N ILE A 162 8.52 1.87 17.10
CA ILE A 162 7.83 2.90 17.92
C ILE A 162 6.35 2.53 18.12
N ILE A 163 5.82 1.63 17.27
CA ILE A 163 4.42 1.23 17.23
C ILE A 163 4.26 -0.11 17.94
N LYS A 164 3.43 -0.11 18.97
CA LYS A 164 3.09 -1.30 19.74
C LYS A 164 2.00 -2.12 19.05
N GLU A 165 0.93 -1.45 18.62
CA GLU A 165 -0.20 -2.07 17.93
C GLU A 165 -0.81 -1.11 16.91
N PHE A 166 -1.44 -1.67 15.87
CA PHE A 166 -2.32 -0.92 14.99
C PHE A 166 -3.44 -1.80 14.43
N ILE A 167 -4.52 -1.14 14.01
CA ILE A 167 -5.64 -1.73 13.31
C ILE A 167 -5.83 -1.00 11.98
N PHE A 168 -5.72 -1.76 10.89
CA PHE A 168 -5.95 -1.28 9.54
C PHE A 168 -7.26 -1.85 8.99
N VAL A 169 -8.05 -1.03 8.31
CA VAL A 169 -9.31 -1.41 7.68
C VAL A 169 -9.31 -1.00 6.21
N LYS A 170 -9.65 -1.96 5.33
CA LYS A 170 -9.55 -1.83 3.86
C LYS A 170 -10.10 -0.52 3.29
N LYS A 171 -11.21 -0.03 3.81
CA LYS A 171 -11.90 1.18 3.31
C LYS A 171 -11.58 2.46 4.09
N HIS A 172 -10.94 2.34 5.25
CA HIS A 172 -10.78 3.45 6.19
C HIS A 172 -9.32 3.79 6.48
N GLY A 173 -8.38 2.92 6.14
CA GLY A 173 -6.97 3.07 6.49
C GLY A 173 -6.69 2.56 7.89
N ILE A 174 -5.65 3.10 8.54
CA ILE A 174 -5.43 2.87 9.97
C ILE A 174 -6.53 3.57 10.76
N ILE A 175 -7.25 2.82 11.57
CA ILE A 175 -8.32 3.34 12.41
C ILE A 175 -7.92 3.44 13.90
N LYS A 176 -6.86 2.73 14.29
CA LYS A 176 -6.30 2.76 15.64
C LYS A 176 -4.82 2.46 15.59
N PHE A 177 -4.00 3.15 16.36
CA PHE A 177 -2.65 2.70 16.68
C PHE A 177 -2.18 3.20 18.04
N ILE A 178 -1.27 2.45 18.66
CA ILE A 178 -0.68 2.77 19.97
C ILE A 178 0.84 2.73 19.86
N THR A 179 1.51 3.71 20.44
CA THR A 179 2.97 3.78 20.53
C THR A 179 3.49 3.17 21.84
N TYR A 180 4.80 2.89 21.93
CA TYR A 180 5.42 2.46 23.20
C TYR A 180 5.44 3.54 24.27
N GLN A 181 5.31 4.81 23.89
CA GLN A 181 5.10 5.94 24.80
C GLN A 181 3.66 6.00 25.34
N ASN A 182 2.81 5.03 24.99
CA ASN A 182 1.38 4.96 25.31
C ASN A 182 0.56 6.10 24.69
N ASP A 183 1.02 6.68 23.59
CA ASP A 183 0.15 7.54 22.80
C ASP A 183 -0.86 6.66 22.05
N LEU A 184 -2.14 6.92 22.27
CA LEU A 184 -3.26 6.32 21.56
C LEU A 184 -3.74 7.26 20.48
N PHE A 185 -3.92 6.75 19.27
CA PHE A 185 -4.53 7.47 18.17
C PHE A 185 -5.71 6.65 17.66
N GLU A 186 -6.89 7.26 17.64
CA GLU A 186 -8.11 6.66 17.10
C GLU A 186 -8.67 7.54 15.99
N LEU A 187 -9.12 6.93 14.90
CA LEU A 187 -9.75 7.64 13.80
C LEU A 187 -11.03 8.31 14.29
N LEU A 188 -11.11 9.64 14.17
CA LEU A 188 -12.36 10.37 14.30
C LEU A 188 -13.22 10.01 13.09
N GLN A 189 -14.50 9.71 13.34
CA GLN A 189 -15.44 9.34 12.31
C GLN A 189 -15.33 10.31 11.12
N THR A 190 -15.15 9.73 9.94
CA THR A 190 -15.31 10.44 8.67
C THR A 190 -16.58 9.91 8.05
N GLU A 191 -17.53 10.81 7.76
CA GLU A 191 -18.79 10.52 7.05
C GLU A 191 -18.56 9.78 5.72
#